data_AF-A0A1Z4RNE6-F1
#
_entry.id   AF-A0A1Z4RNE6-F1
#
_cell.length_a   1.000
_cell.length_b   1.000
_cell.length_c   1.000
_cell.angle_alpha   90.00
_cell.angle_beta   90.00
_cell.angle_gamma   90.00
#
_symmetry.space_group_name_H-M   'P 1'
#
loop_
_entity.id
_entity.type
_entity.pdbx_description
1 polymer ?
#
loop_
_entity_poly.entity_id
_entity_poly.type
_entity_poly.pdbx_seq_one_letter_code
_entity_poly.pdbx_strand_id
1 'polypeptide(L)'
;MNNPQISTQDRSFGALIYLFPLVYALPFGIPLLSQFPPLAQFFSPLITLYRLTNSLPFASLIIFFGLWLGVVRNENVSYFLRYNAMQAILINILQILLSLVMQILVPAFGAQGLITETLTNTIFMGSIAACFFAIFRSLGGQYAELPLISDAASSQIRP
;
A
#
# COMPACT_ATOMS: atom_id res chain seq x y z
N MET A 1 9.20 -0.14 -30.39
CA MET A 1 9.16 -1.23 -29.38
C MET A 1 7.69 -1.51 -29.09
N ASN A 2 7.15 -2.60 -29.63
CA ASN A 2 5.77 -2.99 -29.37
C ASN A 2 5.67 -3.39 -27.91
N ASN A 3 4.97 -2.58 -27.09
CA ASN A 3 4.60 -3.02 -25.76
C ASN A 3 3.64 -4.21 -25.95
N PRO A 4 3.98 -5.44 -25.51
CA PRO A 4 2.97 -6.49 -25.47
C PRO A 4 1.80 -5.95 -24.65
N GLN A 5 0.61 -5.96 -25.24
CA GLN A 5 -0.60 -5.43 -24.61
C GLN A 5 -0.78 -6.18 -23.27
N ILE A 6 -0.68 -5.45 -22.15
CA ILE A 6 -0.84 -6.04 -20.82
C ILE A 6 -2.27 -6.60 -20.74
N SER A 7 -2.38 -7.87 -20.35
CA SER A 7 -3.66 -8.56 -20.31
C SER A 7 -4.63 -7.87 -19.34
N THR A 8 -5.93 -7.94 -19.61
CA THR A 8 -6.96 -7.40 -18.68
C THR A 8 -6.84 -8.02 -17.30
N GLN A 9 -6.48 -9.31 -17.23
CA GLN A 9 -6.23 -10.03 -16.00
C GLN A 9 -5.07 -9.43 -15.20
N ASP A 10 -3.94 -9.15 -15.85
CA ASP A 10 -2.77 -8.54 -15.22
C ASP A 10 -3.07 -7.12 -14.73
N ARG A 11 -3.86 -6.36 -15.48
CA ARG A 11 -4.31 -5.01 -15.08
C ARG A 11 -5.13 -5.06 -13.79
N SER A 12 -6.09 -5.99 -13.71
CA SER A 12 -6.93 -6.18 -12.52
C SER A 12 -6.11 -6.67 -11.33
N PHE A 13 -5.25 -7.67 -11.50
CA PHE A 13 -4.41 -8.16 -10.39
C PHE A 13 -3.37 -7.12 -9.95
N GLY A 14 -2.78 -6.36 -10.88
CA GLY A 14 -1.87 -5.26 -10.58
C GLY A 14 -2.54 -4.20 -9.70
N ALA A 15 -3.78 -3.85 -10.01
CA ALA A 15 -4.58 -2.94 -9.19
C ALA A 15 -4.92 -3.54 -7.82
N LEU A 16 -5.35 -4.80 -7.75
CA LEU A 16 -5.73 -5.47 -6.49
C LEU A 16 -4.56 -5.59 -5.50
N ILE A 17 -3.34 -5.74 -5.98
CA ILE A 17 -2.14 -5.81 -5.15
C ILE A 17 -2.00 -4.58 -4.23
N TYR A 18 -2.38 -3.38 -4.70
CA TYR A 18 -2.30 -2.16 -3.89
C TYR A 18 -3.35 -2.07 -2.78
N LEU A 19 -4.33 -2.98 -2.73
CA LEU A 19 -5.20 -3.09 -1.55
C LEU A 19 -4.41 -3.46 -0.30
N PHE A 20 -3.28 -4.16 -0.45
CA PHE A 20 -2.38 -4.49 0.64
C PHE A 20 -1.88 -3.23 1.38
N PRO A 21 -1.07 -2.33 0.77
CA PRO A 21 -0.62 -1.11 1.44
C PRO A 21 -1.79 -0.16 1.79
N LEU A 22 -2.91 -0.21 1.08
CA LEU A 22 -4.09 0.61 1.38
C LEU A 22 -4.77 0.19 2.70
N VAL A 23 -4.91 -1.11 2.95
CA VAL A 23 -5.43 -1.66 4.22
C VAL A 23 -4.53 -1.32 5.40
N TYR A 24 -3.21 -1.46 5.23
CA TYR A 24 -2.24 -1.15 6.29
C TYR A 24 -1.98 0.35 6.49
N ALA A 25 -2.55 1.22 5.65
CA ALA A 25 -2.57 2.66 5.88
C ALA A 25 -3.63 3.10 6.91
N LEU A 26 -4.70 2.31 7.11
CA LEU A 26 -5.85 2.71 7.94
C LEU A 26 -5.51 3.14 9.38
N PRO A 27 -4.53 2.54 10.08
CA PRO A 27 -4.15 3.00 11.43
C PRO A 27 -3.72 4.46 11.48
N PHE A 28 -3.06 4.97 10.43
CA PHE A 28 -2.68 6.39 10.34
C PHE A 28 -3.90 7.30 10.12
N GLY A 29 -4.98 6.77 9.55
CA GLY A 29 -6.20 7.52 9.25
C GLY A 29 -7.16 7.66 10.43
N ILE A 30 -6.90 7.04 11.59
CA ILE A 30 -7.84 7.04 12.73
C ILE A 30 -8.31 8.45 13.12
N PRO A 31 -7.44 9.48 13.25
CA PRO A 31 -7.89 10.82 13.60
C PRO A 31 -8.81 11.42 12.54
N LEU A 32 -8.44 11.33 11.26
CA LEU A 32 -9.24 11.86 10.15
C LEU A 32 -10.59 11.13 10.02
N LEU A 33 -10.60 9.79 10.09
CA LEU A 33 -11.80 9.00 9.90
C LEU A 33 -12.79 9.15 11.07
N SER A 34 -12.31 9.38 12.30
CA SER A 34 -13.19 9.64 13.45
C SER A 34 -13.82 11.03 13.39
N GLN A 35 -13.12 12.01 12.83
CA GLN A 35 -13.61 13.39 12.65
C GLN A 35 -14.59 13.53 11.47
N PHE A 36 -14.49 12.67 10.45
CA PHE A 36 -15.32 12.73 9.24
C PHE A 36 -16.07 11.40 8.98
N PRO A 37 -17.25 11.17 9.61
CA PRO A 37 -17.99 9.92 9.49
C PRO A 37 -18.34 9.48 8.05
N PRO A 38 -18.70 10.38 7.11
CA PRO A 38 -18.92 9.98 5.72
C PRO A 38 -17.67 9.39 5.06
N LEU A 39 -16.48 9.88 5.41
CA LEU A 39 -15.21 9.35 4.92
C LEU A 39 -14.94 7.96 5.51
N ALA A 40 -15.23 7.75 6.80
CA ALA A 40 -15.17 6.43 7.42
C ALA A 40 -16.10 5.41 6.74
N GLN A 41 -17.31 5.84 6.35
CA GLN A 41 -18.25 4.98 5.61
C GLN A 41 -17.69 4.61 4.23
N PHE A 42 -17.06 5.54 3.52
CA PHE A 42 -16.40 5.26 2.24
C PHE A 42 -15.30 4.19 2.39
N PHE A 43 -14.52 4.24 3.47
CA PHE A 43 -13.48 3.24 3.76
C PHE A 43 -13.99 1.99 4.48
N SER A 44 -15.29 1.83 4.71
CA SER A 44 -15.85 0.68 5.45
C SER A 44 -15.48 -0.70 4.90
N PRO A 45 -15.36 -0.94 3.57
CA PRO A 45 -14.90 -2.23 3.06
C PRO A 45 -13.45 -2.52 3.47
N LEU A 46 -12.60 -1.48 3.42
CA LEU A 46 -11.20 -1.58 3.82
C LEU A 46 -11.05 -1.81 5.33
N ILE A 47 -11.86 -1.13 6.14
CA ILE A 47 -11.91 -1.35 7.60
C ILE A 47 -12.28 -2.81 7.91
N THR A 48 -13.20 -3.39 7.14
CA THR A 48 -13.58 -4.80 7.28
C THR A 48 -12.41 -5.72 6.94
N LEU A 49 -11.71 -5.46 5.83
CA LEU A 49 -10.50 -6.21 5.46
C LEU A 49 -9.40 -6.08 6.53
N TYR A 50 -9.20 -4.88 7.06
CA TYR A 50 -8.23 -4.65 8.13
C TYR A 50 -8.55 -5.46 9.39
N ARG A 51 -9.82 -5.51 9.80
CA ARG A 51 -10.24 -6.33 10.94
C ARG A 51 -10.00 -7.82 10.69
N LEU A 52 -10.26 -8.29 9.47
CA LEU A 52 -10.01 -9.67 9.07
C LEU A 52 -8.51 -10.00 9.05
N THR A 53 -7.65 -9.08 8.60
CA THR A 53 -6.21 -9.31 8.65
C THR A 53 -5.70 -9.32 10.09
N ASN A 54 -6.26 -8.51 10.99
CA ASN A 54 -5.83 -8.50 12.39
C ASN A 54 -6.37 -9.67 13.22
N SER A 55 -7.35 -10.44 12.74
CA SER A 55 -7.77 -11.66 13.42
C SER A 55 -6.80 -12.83 13.19
N LEU A 56 -5.89 -12.70 12.22
CA LEU A 56 -4.87 -13.69 11.91
C LEU A 56 -3.50 -13.23 12.42
N PRO A 57 -2.80 -14.03 13.24
CA PRO A 57 -1.46 -13.68 13.68
C PRO A 57 -0.52 -13.60 12.48
N PHE A 58 0.36 -12.60 12.49
CA PHE A 58 1.35 -12.37 11.43
C PHE A 58 0.77 -12.15 10.03
N ALA A 59 -0.50 -11.77 9.88
CA ALA A 59 -1.13 -11.60 8.56
C ALA A 59 -0.35 -10.68 7.61
N SER A 60 0.20 -9.56 8.11
CA SER A 60 1.03 -8.66 7.31
C SER A 60 2.26 -9.35 6.76
N LEU A 61 2.93 -10.16 7.58
CA LEU A 61 4.11 -10.93 7.22
C LEU A 61 3.77 -12.06 6.23
N ILE A 62 2.63 -12.75 6.44
CA ILE A 62 2.14 -13.78 5.53
C ILE A 62 1.83 -13.18 4.16
N ILE A 63 1.14 -12.03 4.10
CA ILE A 63 0.84 -11.34 2.84
C ILE A 63 2.13 -10.86 2.18
N PHE A 64 3.06 -10.29 2.95
CA PHE A 64 4.38 -9.90 2.46
C PHE A 64 5.11 -11.07 1.78
N PHE A 65 5.24 -12.21 2.47
CA PHE A 65 5.92 -13.38 1.91
C PHE A 65 5.14 -14.00 0.75
N GLY A 66 3.80 -13.99 0.80
CA GLY A 66 2.95 -14.44 -0.29
C GLY A 66 3.16 -13.62 -1.56
N LEU A 67 3.20 -12.29 -1.45
CA LEU A 67 3.51 -11.41 -2.58
C LEU A 67 4.97 -11.57 -3.03
N TRP A 68 5.92 -11.62 -2.11
CA TRP A 68 7.33 -11.71 -2.45
C TRP A 68 7.70 -13.05 -3.12
N LEU A 69 7.44 -14.18 -2.44
CA LEU A 69 7.80 -15.50 -2.93
C LEU A 69 6.87 -15.96 -4.07
N GLY A 70 5.57 -15.68 -3.96
CA GLY A 70 4.57 -16.16 -4.92
C GLY A 70 4.48 -15.32 -6.20
N VAL A 71 4.70 -14.01 -6.10
CA VAL A 71 4.56 -13.08 -7.23
C VAL A 71 5.93 -12.57 -7.66
N VAL A 72 6.63 -11.81 -6.82
CA VAL A 72 7.86 -11.08 -7.23
C VAL A 72 8.96 -12.02 -7.70
N ARG A 73 9.17 -13.13 -6.98
CA ARG A 73 10.23 -14.11 -7.28
C ARG A 73 9.84 -15.17 -8.30
N ASN A 74 8.59 -15.19 -8.74
CA ASN A 74 8.09 -16.19 -9.67
C ASN A 74 8.24 -15.72 -11.12
N GLU A 75 9.19 -16.30 -11.85
CA GLU A 75 9.49 -15.93 -13.25
C GLU A 75 8.35 -16.24 -14.24
N ASN A 76 7.40 -17.09 -13.84
CA ASN A 76 6.19 -17.35 -14.64
C ASN A 76 5.16 -16.21 -14.55
N VAL A 77 5.31 -15.31 -13.59
CA VAL A 77 4.44 -14.14 -13.43
C VAL A 77 4.94 -13.01 -14.31
N SER A 78 4.02 -12.30 -14.97
CA SER A 78 4.39 -11.19 -15.85
C SER A 78 5.21 -10.13 -15.13
N TYR A 79 6.13 -9.50 -15.85
CA TYR A 79 6.94 -8.41 -15.32
C TYR A 79 6.05 -7.29 -14.72
N PHE A 80 4.91 -7.02 -15.33
CA PHE A 80 3.94 -6.04 -14.85
C PHE A 80 3.43 -6.34 -13.44
N LEU A 81 3.02 -7.59 -13.17
CA LEU A 81 2.56 -8.00 -11.85
C LEU A 81 3.70 -8.03 -10.83
N ARG A 82 4.89 -8.50 -11.24
CA ARG A 82 6.09 -8.48 -10.39
C ARG A 82 6.44 -7.05 -9.97
N TYR A 83 6.37 -6.09 -10.90
CA TYR A 83 6.57 -4.66 -10.65
C TYR A 83 5.58 -4.11 -9.63
N ASN A 84 4.29 -4.30 -9.86
CA ASN A 84 3.26 -3.78 -8.97
C ASN A 84 3.33 -4.42 -7.58
N ALA A 85 3.62 -5.73 -7.50
CA ALA A 85 3.85 -6.42 -6.23
C ALA A 85 5.04 -5.84 -5.47
N MET A 86 6.17 -5.61 -6.13
CA MET A 86 7.34 -5.03 -5.46
C MET A 86 7.08 -3.60 -5.01
N GLN A 87 6.44 -2.78 -5.85
CA GLN A 87 6.09 -1.41 -5.47
C GLN A 87 5.15 -1.39 -4.26
N ALA A 88 4.12 -2.23 -4.23
CA ALA A 88 3.21 -2.34 -3.08
C ALA A 88 3.92 -2.82 -1.80
N ILE A 89 4.84 -3.78 -1.92
CA ILE A 89 5.69 -4.21 -0.80
C ILE A 89 6.54 -3.05 -0.26
N LEU A 90 7.17 -2.26 -1.13
CA LEU A 90 8.00 -1.13 -0.72
C LEU A 90 7.17 -0.02 -0.05
N ILE A 91 5.96 0.26 -0.55
CA ILE A 91 5.03 1.19 0.12
C ILE A 91 4.71 0.68 1.52
N ASN A 92 4.43 -0.61 1.67
CA ASN A 92 4.13 -1.19 2.98
C ASN A 92 5.34 -1.16 3.93
N ILE A 93 6.55 -1.42 3.45
CA ILE A 93 7.78 -1.26 4.23
C ILE A 93 7.91 0.19 4.71
N LEU A 94 7.70 1.17 3.82
CA LEU A 94 7.75 2.58 4.18
C LEU A 94 6.73 2.92 5.28
N GLN A 95 5.50 2.41 5.17
CA GLN A 95 4.47 2.56 6.20
C GLN A 95 4.88 1.94 7.55
N ILE A 96 5.51 0.77 7.54
CA ILE A 96 6.03 0.14 8.76
C ILE A 96 7.09 1.03 9.40
N LEU A 97 8.04 1.56 8.61
CA LEU A 97 9.08 2.47 9.09
C LEU A 97 8.47 3.74 9.68
N LEU A 98 7.49 4.33 9.01
CA LEU A 98 6.76 5.50 9.51
C LEU A 98 6.01 5.18 10.81
N SER A 99 5.41 3.99 10.94
CA SER A 99 4.76 3.54 12.18
C SER A 99 5.76 3.47 13.33
N LEU A 100 6.95 2.91 13.11
CA LEU A 100 8.01 2.85 14.11
C LEU A 100 8.46 4.25 14.55
N VAL A 101 8.58 5.19 13.61
CA VAL A 101 8.86 6.60 13.95
C VAL A 101 7.73 7.18 14.79
N MET A 102 6.47 6.97 14.41
CA MET A 102 5.32 7.47 15.16
C MET A 102 5.22 6.87 16.57
N GLN A 103 5.63 5.63 16.80
CA GLN A 103 5.68 5.04 18.15
C GLN A 103 6.60 5.80 19.10
N ILE A 104 7.64 6.47 18.58
CA ILE A 104 8.57 7.30 19.35
C ILE A 104 8.01 8.73 19.52
N LEU A 105 7.38 9.28 18.47
CA LEU A 105 6.87 10.66 18.48
C LEU A 105 5.56 10.83 19.27
N VAL A 106 4.68 9.84 19.25
CA VAL A 106 3.35 9.91 19.91
C VAL A 106 3.47 10.14 21.43
N PRO A 107 4.33 9.44 22.18
CA PRO A 107 4.52 9.74 23.61
C PRO A 107 5.06 11.15 23.88
N ALA A 108 5.84 11.72 22.96
CA ALA A 108 6.45 13.04 23.12
C ALA A 108 5.45 14.19 22.85
N PHE A 109 4.58 14.04 21.85
CA PHE A 109 3.66 15.09 21.42
C PHE A 109 2.19 14.86 21.84
N GLY A 110 1.90 13.72 22.46
CA GLY A 110 0.55 13.30 22.85
C GLY A 110 -0.24 12.71 21.68
N ALA A 111 -1.05 11.69 21.95
CA ALA A 111 -1.81 10.98 20.93
C ALA A 111 -2.85 11.86 20.20
N GLN A 112 -3.41 12.86 20.90
CA GLN A 112 -4.37 13.85 20.38
C GLN A 112 -3.70 15.21 20.16
N GLY A 113 -2.37 15.26 20.16
CA GLY A 113 -1.63 16.48 19.88
C GLY A 113 -1.74 16.87 18.42
N LEU A 114 -1.85 18.18 18.13
CA LEU A 114 -1.95 18.71 16.77
C LEU A 114 -0.83 18.19 15.85
N ILE A 115 0.40 18.10 16.37
CA ILE A 115 1.56 17.59 15.63
C ILE A 115 1.35 16.11 15.26
N THR A 116 0.96 15.28 16.23
CA THR A 116 0.69 13.85 16.02
C THR A 116 -0.40 13.65 14.96
N GLU A 117 -1.54 14.33 15.11
CA GLU A 117 -2.65 14.21 14.16
C GLU A 117 -2.25 14.66 12.75
N THR A 118 -1.51 15.77 12.63
CA THR A 118 -1.04 16.28 11.34
C THR A 118 -0.12 15.27 10.65
N LEU A 119 0.80 14.67 11.40
CA LEU A 119 1.73 13.66 10.86
C LEU A 119 0.98 12.39 10.43
N THR A 120 0.12 11.83 11.29
CA THR A 120 -0.63 10.62 10.94
C THR A 120 -1.57 10.87 9.75
N ASN A 121 -2.26 12.01 9.71
CA ASN A 121 -3.15 12.36 8.60
C ASN A 121 -2.37 12.56 7.30
N THR A 122 -1.16 13.15 7.35
CA THR A 122 -0.29 13.31 6.18
C THR A 122 0.18 11.96 5.65
N ILE A 123 0.61 11.05 6.54
CA ILE A 123 1.00 9.68 6.17
C ILE A 123 -0.18 8.93 5.54
N PHE A 124 -1.36 9.06 6.13
CA PHE A 124 -2.58 8.45 5.63
C PHE A 124 -2.92 8.98 4.23
N MET A 125 -3.05 10.30 4.07
CA MET A 125 -3.37 10.93 2.79
C MET A 125 -2.34 10.61 1.70
N GLY A 126 -1.05 10.64 2.04
CA GLY A 126 0.02 10.26 1.12
C GLY A 126 -0.08 8.80 0.69
N SER A 127 -0.39 7.88 1.62
CA SER A 127 -0.61 6.47 1.32
C SER A 127 -1.82 6.25 0.41
N ILE A 128 -2.94 6.92 0.70
CA ILE A 128 -4.15 6.89 -0.14
C ILE A 128 -3.80 7.40 -1.55
N ALA A 129 -3.21 8.58 -1.66
CA ALA A 129 -2.87 9.18 -2.95
C ALA A 129 -1.95 8.26 -3.79
N ALA A 130 -0.88 7.73 -3.17
CA ALA A 130 0.06 6.83 -3.85
C ALA A 130 -0.62 5.53 -4.31
N CYS A 131 -1.41 4.90 -3.44
CA CYS A 131 -2.09 3.64 -3.78
C CYS A 131 -3.18 3.83 -4.84
N PHE A 132 -4.02 4.87 -4.72
CA PHE A 132 -5.05 5.14 -5.73
C PHE A 132 -4.43 5.49 -7.08
N PHE A 133 -3.38 6.31 -7.11
CA PHE A 133 -2.63 6.57 -8.33
C PHE A 133 -2.12 5.27 -8.97
N ALA A 134 -1.52 4.39 -8.17
CA ALA A 134 -0.99 3.14 -8.66
C ALA A 134 -2.09 2.16 -9.14
N ILE A 135 -3.24 2.12 -8.46
CA ILE A 135 -4.43 1.38 -8.87
C ILE A 135 -4.92 1.87 -10.24
N PHE A 136 -5.13 3.18 -10.40
CA PHE A 136 -5.64 3.73 -11.67
C PHE A 136 -4.68 3.50 -12.83
N ARG A 137 -3.37 3.69 -12.62
CA ARG A 137 -2.33 3.38 -13.61
C ARG A 137 -2.34 1.88 -13.95
N SER A 138 -2.45 1.01 -12.96
CA SER A 138 -2.47 -0.43 -13.17
C SER A 138 -3.69 -0.88 -13.97
N LEU A 139 -4.87 -0.34 -13.63
CA LEU A 139 -6.10 -0.55 -14.39
C LEU A 139 -5.96 -0.04 -15.82
N GLY A 140 -5.17 1.00 -16.07
CA GLY A 140 -4.84 1.49 -17.41
C GLY A 140 -3.80 0.66 -18.17
N GLY A 141 -3.19 -0.36 -17.55
CA GLY A 141 -2.06 -1.09 -18.13
C GLY A 141 -0.80 -0.24 -18.21
N GLN A 142 -0.62 0.68 -17.25
CA GLN A 142 0.52 1.58 -17.16
C GLN A 142 1.28 1.31 -15.87
N TYR A 143 2.59 1.51 -15.89
CA TYR A 143 3.41 1.48 -14.69
C TYR A 143 3.18 2.76 -13.89
N ALA A 144 2.97 2.62 -12.58
CA ALA A 144 2.83 3.76 -11.70
C ALA A 144 4.22 4.29 -11.32
N GLU A 145 4.53 5.52 -11.74
CA GLU A 145 5.80 6.18 -11.43
C GLU A 145 5.67 6.98 -10.13
N LEU A 146 5.95 6.32 -9.01
CA LEU A 146 6.08 6.92 -7.68
C LEU A 146 7.56 7.27 -7.45
N PRO A 147 7.90 8.55 -7.17
CA PRO A 147 9.28 8.97 -6.91
C PRO A 147 9.93 8.10 -5.84
N LEU A 148 11.20 7.73 -6.04
CA LEU A 148 12.01 6.84 -5.18
C LEU A 148 11.54 5.38 -5.12
N ILE A 149 10.23 5.13 -5.05
CA ILE A 149 9.68 3.78 -4.90
C ILE A 149 9.74 3.01 -6.23
N SER A 150 9.46 3.67 -7.36
CA SER A 150 9.46 3.03 -8.68
C SER A 150 10.84 2.53 -9.11
N ASP A 151 11.89 3.31 -8.85
CA ASP A 151 13.27 2.93 -9.17
C ASP A 151 13.78 1.82 -8.23
N ALA A 152 13.40 1.89 -6.95
CA ALA A 152 13.66 0.82 -6.01
C ALA A 152 12.92 -0.47 -6.38
N ALA A 153 11.69 -0.39 -6.88
CA ALA A 153 10.92 -1.56 -7.30
C ALA A 153 11.54 -2.23 -8.53
N SER A 154 11.88 -1.46 -9.57
CA SER A 154 12.45 -1.98 -10.81
C SER A 154 13.83 -2.61 -10.59
N SER A 155 14.67 -2.02 -9.73
CA SER A 155 16.01 -2.57 -9.43
C SER A 155 16.00 -3.90 -8.69
N GLN A 156 14.91 -4.22 -7.98
CA GLN A 156 14.77 -5.45 -7.20
C GLN A 156 14.20 -6.63 -8.00
N ILE A 157 13.69 -6.37 -9.21
CA ILE A 157 13.08 -7.37 -10.07
C ILE A 157 14.06 -7.70 -11.19
N ARG A 158 14.23 -8.99 -11.47
CA ARG A 158 15.02 -9.44 -12.61
C ARG A 158 14.24 -9.19 -13.90
N PRO A 159 14.90 -8.72 -14.98
CA PRO A 159 14.27 -8.55 -16.29
C PRO A 159 13.48 -9.79 -16.71
#